data_AF-A0A2N5V2S7-F1
#
_entry.id   AF-A0A2N5V2S7-F1
#
_cell.length_a   1.000
_cell.length_b   1.000
_cell.length_c   1.000
_cell.angle_alpha   90.00
_cell.angle_beta   90.00
_cell.angle_gamma   90.00
#
_symmetry.space_group_name_H-M   'P 1'
#
loop_
_entity.id
_entity.type
_entity.pdbx_description
1 polymer ?
#
loop_
_entity_poly.entity_id
_entity_poly.type
_entity_poly.pdbx_seq_one_letter_code
_entity_poly.pdbx_strand_id
1 'polypeptide(L)'
;MPLPIRTVFDPYLGIFVDAQDSALSDMFKQFRSSIPKLSDFVDVHHDERPSAILPSSMELFHFYRSTLDRCAALTTRKPFLDLCEIYKKWLKVYSEEILSASLHGAMGAHVNGSAAAGHHEFSSLDHGLKSSTTSFLLCVCAILNTADYCAETADQLQVKLQDTISQDLKSQVTLESQQELFRGNISAAILGLLKEFEDACEPAFTAMGKLAWKEMEFVSAESGYIHHLVKTATLVTDLVKRHVEQKKYVRSVCDKVVGSLAARFTRSIVRCRPITPVAAEQMILDLQVLKTHLGPLPRLEPDAAVPASYTRYVTKSIGKLDTLLKVIMSPDEPPEEFVKHYLLLVPCQSFSDFQKVLDFKGGKPQEQNRLLDVFLALTSVQPDLADSSFLSSIDMNPDGGGGGTSASGVSLLQFSRLTGPAGAEASSSSGAAVAAAVASRTLPPLTTADAALDPAASAAPSSAFNDFRRFGQKLGMGLRFSRETKPE
;
A
#
# COMPACT_ATOMS: atom_id res chain seq x y z
N MET A 1 -19.45 5.22 54.66
CA MET A 1 -20.34 4.82 53.54
C MET A 1 -20.23 3.31 53.38
N PRO A 2 -21.33 2.54 53.43
CA PRO A 2 -21.27 1.11 53.17
C PRO A 2 -20.78 0.86 51.74
N LEU A 3 -19.77 0.01 51.59
CA LEU A 3 -19.25 -0.39 50.28
C LEU A 3 -20.34 -1.15 49.51
N PRO A 4 -20.54 -0.90 48.21
CA PRO A 4 -21.50 -1.64 47.41
C PRO A 4 -21.14 -3.14 47.39
N ILE A 5 -22.16 -4.02 47.40
CA ILE A 5 -22.00 -5.50 47.43
C ILE A 5 -21.02 -6.01 46.37
N ARG A 6 -20.95 -5.35 45.21
CA ARG A 6 -20.02 -5.67 44.12
C ARG A 6 -18.55 -5.67 44.55
N THR A 7 -18.15 -4.80 45.48
CA THR A 7 -16.75 -4.69 45.94
C THR A 7 -16.29 -5.89 46.76
N VAL A 8 -17.22 -6.70 47.29
CA VAL A 8 -16.89 -7.94 48.02
C VAL A 8 -16.49 -9.07 47.06
N PHE A 9 -16.96 -9.02 45.82
CA PHE A 9 -16.70 -10.06 44.82
C PHE A 9 -15.44 -9.80 43.97
N ASP A 10 -14.89 -8.58 44.00
CA ASP A 10 -13.68 -8.20 43.24
C ASP A 10 -12.51 -9.22 43.37
N PRO A 11 -12.19 -9.79 44.55
CA PRO A 11 -11.12 -10.77 44.68
C PRO A 11 -11.37 -12.12 43.99
N TYR A 12 -12.63 -12.46 43.73
CA TYR A 12 -13.04 -13.75 43.15
C TYR A 12 -13.29 -13.66 41.64
N LEU A 13 -13.33 -12.45 41.07
CA LEU A 13 -13.60 -12.23 39.65
C LEU A 13 -12.40 -12.58 38.74
N GLY A 14 -11.23 -12.94 39.29
CA GLY A 14 -10.13 -13.52 38.52
C GLY A 14 -10.54 -14.82 37.79
N ILE A 15 -11.36 -15.66 38.42
CA ILE A 15 -11.86 -16.90 37.80
C ILE A 15 -12.72 -16.60 36.56
N PHE A 16 -13.47 -15.50 36.58
CA PHE A 16 -14.24 -15.07 35.41
C PHE A 16 -13.32 -14.68 34.25
N VAL A 17 -12.24 -13.94 34.55
CA VAL A 17 -11.22 -13.50 33.59
C VAL A 17 -10.52 -14.71 32.98
N ASP A 18 -10.09 -15.68 33.78
CA ASP A 18 -9.49 -16.94 33.32
C ASP A 18 -10.46 -17.75 32.43
N ALA A 19 -11.74 -17.79 32.79
CA ALA A 19 -12.75 -18.44 31.96
C ALA A 19 -12.93 -17.74 30.60
N GLN A 20 -12.76 -16.42 30.52
CA GLN A 20 -12.79 -15.70 29.23
C GLN A 20 -11.54 -16.01 28.40
N ASP A 21 -10.35 -16.11 29.01
CA ASP A 21 -9.12 -16.52 28.32
C ASP A 21 -9.24 -17.92 27.72
N SER A 22 -9.79 -18.87 28.48
CA SER A 22 -10.03 -20.24 28.00
C SER A 22 -11.06 -20.27 26.86
N ALA A 23 -12.16 -19.52 26.97
CA ALA A 23 -13.17 -19.46 25.91
C ALA A 23 -12.62 -18.88 24.60
N LEU A 24 -11.79 -17.83 24.68
CA LEU A 24 -11.09 -17.29 23.52
C LEU A 24 -10.08 -18.31 22.96
N SER A 25 -9.34 -19.02 23.81
CA SER A 25 -8.43 -20.07 23.37
C SER A 25 -9.12 -21.14 22.53
N ASP A 26 -10.31 -21.58 22.94
CA ASP A 26 -11.10 -22.56 22.20
C ASP A 26 -11.66 -22.00 20.89
N MET A 27 -12.14 -20.76 20.89
CA MET A 27 -12.59 -20.07 19.67
C MET A 27 -11.44 -19.95 18.65
N PHE A 28 -10.23 -19.63 19.09
CA PHE A 28 -9.07 -19.51 18.22
C PHE A 28 -8.58 -20.85 17.64
N LYS A 29 -8.85 -21.99 18.30
CA LYS A 29 -8.61 -23.31 17.68
C LYS A 29 -9.48 -23.48 16.44
N GLN A 30 -10.72 -23.01 16.49
CA GLN A 30 -11.63 -23.03 15.34
C GLN A 30 -11.15 -22.07 14.26
N PHE A 31 -10.77 -20.84 14.61
CA PHE A 31 -10.27 -19.85 13.64
C PHE A 31 -9.02 -20.33 12.89
N ARG A 32 -8.10 -21.03 13.55
CA ARG A 32 -6.92 -21.62 12.89
C ARG A 32 -7.28 -22.69 11.87
N SER A 33 -8.37 -23.44 12.10
CA SER A 33 -8.86 -24.43 11.13
C SER A 33 -9.59 -23.81 9.94
N SER A 34 -10.17 -22.62 10.14
CA SER A 34 -10.92 -21.85 9.13
C SER A 34 -10.11 -20.69 8.53
N ILE A 35 -8.77 -20.77 8.55
CA ILE A 35 -7.92 -19.78 7.88
C ILE A 35 -8.26 -19.83 6.38
N PRO A 36 -8.57 -18.69 5.74
CA PRO A 36 -8.89 -18.66 4.32
C PRO A 36 -7.75 -19.26 3.50
N LYS A 37 -8.10 -20.19 2.64
CA LYS A 37 -7.18 -20.81 1.68
C LYS A 37 -7.43 -20.22 0.30
N LEU A 38 -6.40 -20.27 -0.55
CA LEU A 38 -6.51 -19.79 -1.92
C LEU A 38 -7.65 -20.50 -2.70
N SER A 39 -7.91 -21.77 -2.38
CA SER A 39 -9.01 -22.57 -2.93
C SER A 39 -10.39 -21.95 -2.72
N ASP A 40 -10.57 -21.19 -1.65
CA ASP A 40 -11.86 -20.62 -1.27
C ASP A 40 -12.25 -19.45 -2.19
N PHE A 41 -11.32 -19.01 -3.05
CA PHE A 41 -11.47 -17.87 -3.95
C PHE A 41 -11.46 -18.26 -5.44
N VAL A 42 -11.40 -19.55 -5.78
CA VAL A 42 -11.23 -20.06 -7.16
C VAL A 42 -12.51 -19.95 -8.01
N ASP A 43 -13.70 -19.98 -7.38
CA ASP A 43 -15.00 -19.97 -8.06
C ASP A 43 -15.85 -18.73 -7.74
N VAL A 44 -15.22 -17.64 -7.28
CA VAL A 44 -15.95 -16.39 -7.06
C VAL A 44 -16.35 -15.83 -8.43
N HIS A 45 -17.61 -16.04 -8.82
CA HIS A 45 -18.18 -15.42 -10.00
C HIS A 45 -17.97 -13.90 -9.92
N HIS A 46 -17.62 -13.28 -11.04
CA HIS A 46 -17.27 -11.86 -11.14
C HIS A 46 -18.37 -10.90 -10.62
N ASP A 47 -19.60 -11.40 -10.43
CA ASP A 47 -20.78 -10.67 -9.93
C ASP A 47 -21.08 -10.90 -8.44
N GLU A 48 -20.50 -11.92 -7.80
CA GLU A 48 -20.62 -12.10 -6.36
C GLU A 48 -19.54 -11.28 -5.67
N ARG A 49 -19.95 -10.40 -4.74
CA ARG A 49 -19.01 -9.79 -3.78
C ARG A 49 -18.86 -10.81 -2.64
N PRO A 50 -17.83 -11.68 -2.63
CA PRO A 50 -17.58 -12.53 -1.47
C PRO A 50 -17.43 -11.60 -0.28
N SER A 51 -17.91 -12.03 0.89
CA SER A 51 -17.88 -11.23 2.12
C SER A 51 -16.54 -10.52 2.23
N ALA A 52 -16.56 -9.18 2.14
CA ALA A 52 -15.35 -8.37 2.04
C ALA A 52 -14.45 -8.56 3.27
N ILE A 53 -15.00 -9.05 4.38
CA ILE A 53 -14.36 -9.26 5.67
C ILE A 53 -14.53 -10.71 6.12
N LEU A 54 -13.51 -11.30 6.74
CA LEU A 54 -13.53 -12.65 7.29
C LEU A 54 -14.54 -12.74 8.46
N PRO A 55 -15.45 -13.74 8.48
CA PRO A 55 -16.43 -13.91 9.57
C PRO A 55 -15.81 -14.07 10.97
N SER A 56 -14.61 -14.65 11.06
CA SER A 56 -13.90 -14.85 12.34
C SER A 56 -13.60 -13.53 13.07
N SER A 57 -13.36 -12.44 12.33
CA SER A 57 -13.17 -11.11 12.93
C SER A 57 -14.47 -10.59 13.56
N MET A 58 -15.62 -10.80 12.90
CA MET A 58 -16.92 -10.36 13.41
C MET A 58 -17.29 -11.13 14.68
N GLU A 59 -17.06 -12.44 14.70
CA GLU A 59 -17.30 -13.28 15.87
C GLU A 59 -16.43 -12.86 17.07
N LEU A 60 -15.14 -12.57 16.83
CA LEU A 60 -14.22 -12.08 17.87
C LEU A 60 -14.71 -10.78 18.53
N PHE A 61 -15.04 -9.76 17.73
CA PHE A 61 -15.47 -8.47 18.28
C PHE A 61 -16.88 -8.53 18.88
N HIS A 62 -17.75 -9.43 18.39
CA HIS A 62 -19.03 -9.70 19.04
C HIS A 62 -18.84 -10.34 20.43
N PHE A 63 -17.92 -11.31 20.55
CA PHE A 63 -17.55 -11.90 21.83
C PHE A 63 -17.01 -10.83 22.79
N TYR A 64 -16.08 -9.98 22.34
CA TYR A 64 -15.55 -8.88 23.16
C TYR A 64 -16.64 -7.93 23.65
N ARG A 65 -17.56 -7.51 22.78
CA ARG A 65 -18.65 -6.62 23.18
C ARG A 65 -19.53 -7.25 24.26
N SER A 66 -19.94 -8.50 24.04
CA SER A 66 -20.83 -9.21 24.96
C SER A 66 -20.19 -9.45 26.31
N THR A 67 -18.91 -9.81 26.32
CA THR A 67 -18.15 -10.10 27.55
C THR A 67 -17.77 -8.82 28.30
N LEU A 68 -17.47 -7.72 27.59
CA LEU A 68 -17.25 -6.40 28.18
C LEU A 68 -18.50 -5.91 28.91
N ASP A 69 -19.68 -5.95 28.26
CA ASP A 69 -20.93 -5.48 28.87
C ASP A 69 -21.28 -6.27 30.14
N ARG A 70 -21.04 -7.60 30.12
CA ARG A 70 -21.21 -8.48 31.28
C ARG A 70 -20.21 -8.17 32.39
N CYS A 71 -18.93 -7.93 32.05
CA CYS A 71 -17.90 -7.63 33.03
C CYS A 71 -18.15 -6.25 33.68
N ALA A 72 -18.50 -5.24 32.90
CA ALA A 72 -18.88 -3.90 33.37
C ALA A 72 -20.08 -3.93 34.32
N ALA A 73 -21.04 -4.83 34.08
CA ALA A 73 -22.16 -5.06 34.96
C ALA A 73 -21.77 -5.72 36.30
N LEU A 74 -20.55 -6.24 36.46
CA LEU A 74 -20.05 -6.85 37.70
C LEU A 74 -19.04 -5.93 38.40
N THR A 75 -18.02 -5.46 37.67
CA THR A 75 -16.95 -4.61 38.20
C THR A 75 -16.36 -3.71 37.10
N THR A 76 -15.79 -2.57 37.52
CA THR A 76 -15.07 -1.62 36.64
C THR A 76 -13.65 -1.37 37.13
N ARG A 77 -13.15 -2.23 38.02
CA ARG A 77 -11.84 -2.10 38.69
C ARG A 77 -10.83 -3.11 38.12
N LYS A 78 -9.93 -3.64 38.95
CA LYS A 78 -8.82 -4.50 38.54
C LYS A 78 -9.23 -5.68 37.62
N PRO A 79 -10.30 -6.47 37.89
CA PRO A 79 -10.66 -7.56 36.98
C PRO A 79 -11.12 -7.10 35.58
N PHE A 80 -11.65 -5.87 35.47
CA PHE A 80 -11.97 -5.28 34.17
C PHE A 80 -10.70 -4.90 33.40
N LEU A 81 -9.67 -4.40 34.10
CA LEU A 81 -8.36 -4.15 33.50
C LEU A 81 -7.70 -5.45 33.05
N ASP A 82 -7.77 -6.51 33.85
CA ASP A 82 -7.22 -7.83 33.47
C ASP A 82 -7.94 -8.40 32.23
N LEU A 83 -9.25 -8.18 32.08
CA LEU A 83 -9.99 -8.50 30.84
C LEU A 83 -9.48 -7.69 29.63
N CYS A 84 -9.10 -6.42 29.82
CA CYS A 84 -8.50 -5.61 28.74
C CYS A 84 -7.17 -6.23 28.26
N GLU A 85 -6.34 -6.74 29.18
CA GLU A 85 -5.08 -7.41 28.83
C GLU A 85 -5.31 -8.71 28.06
N ILE A 86 -6.37 -9.46 28.38
CA ILE A 86 -6.81 -10.61 27.58
C ILE A 86 -7.16 -10.17 26.16
N TYR A 87 -7.93 -9.09 26.00
CA TYR A 87 -8.28 -8.60 24.66
C TYR A 87 -7.05 -8.17 23.86
N LYS A 88 -6.08 -7.50 24.51
CA LYS A 88 -4.78 -7.15 23.90
C LYS A 88 -4.04 -8.39 23.39
N LYS A 89 -3.94 -9.43 24.23
CA LYS A 89 -3.30 -10.70 23.90
C LYS A 89 -3.94 -11.34 22.67
N TRP A 90 -5.27 -11.51 22.67
CA TRP A 90 -5.95 -12.22 21.59
C TRP A 90 -6.09 -11.41 20.29
N LEU A 91 -6.14 -10.07 20.35
CA LEU A 91 -6.03 -9.24 19.14
C LEU A 91 -4.66 -9.40 18.47
N LYS A 92 -3.59 -9.44 19.29
CA LYS A 92 -2.24 -9.73 18.79
C LYS A 92 -2.18 -11.12 18.13
N VAL A 93 -2.67 -12.15 18.80
CA VAL A 93 -2.73 -13.52 18.24
C VAL A 93 -3.55 -13.56 16.94
N TYR A 94 -4.67 -12.85 16.86
CA TYR A 94 -5.46 -12.78 15.63
C TYR A 94 -4.67 -12.13 14.48
N SER A 95 -3.98 -11.03 14.76
CA SER A 95 -3.15 -10.36 13.78
C SER A 95 -2.04 -11.26 13.25
N GLU A 96 -1.31 -11.94 14.12
CA GLU A 96 -0.11 -12.73 13.76
C GLU A 96 -0.46 -14.13 13.22
N GLU A 97 -1.31 -14.88 13.93
CA GLU A 97 -1.55 -16.30 13.62
C GLU A 97 -2.69 -16.54 12.63
N ILE A 98 -3.58 -15.56 12.42
CA ILE A 98 -4.68 -15.69 11.46
C ILE A 98 -4.39 -14.83 10.23
N LEU A 99 -4.29 -13.51 10.39
CA LEU A 99 -4.14 -12.62 9.23
C LEU A 99 -2.76 -12.71 8.59
N SER A 100 -1.68 -12.55 9.37
CA SER A 100 -0.33 -12.67 8.81
C SER A 100 -0.09 -14.08 8.28
N ALA A 101 -0.44 -15.13 9.02
CA ALA A 101 -0.27 -16.51 8.54
C ALA A 101 -1.07 -16.81 7.25
N SER A 102 -2.31 -16.31 7.14
CA SER A 102 -3.12 -16.43 5.92
C SER A 102 -2.44 -15.75 4.73
N LEU A 103 -1.92 -14.52 4.93
CA LEU A 103 -1.24 -13.78 3.87
C LEU A 103 0.04 -14.49 3.42
N HIS A 104 0.90 -14.90 4.34
CA HIS A 104 2.13 -15.63 4.01
C HIS A 104 1.83 -16.99 3.36
N GLY A 105 0.81 -17.69 3.85
CA GLY A 105 0.34 -18.95 3.27
C GLY A 105 -0.17 -18.76 1.84
N ALA A 106 -0.96 -17.71 1.59
CA ALA A 106 -1.44 -17.36 0.25
C ALA A 106 -0.28 -17.02 -0.69
N MET A 107 0.70 -16.23 -0.24
CA MET A 107 1.88 -15.90 -1.04
C MET A 107 2.71 -17.15 -1.38
N GLY A 108 2.97 -18.02 -0.40
CA GLY A 108 3.71 -19.27 -0.61
C GLY A 108 2.98 -20.24 -1.56
N ALA A 109 1.66 -20.38 -1.39
CA ALA A 109 0.84 -21.22 -2.26
C ALA A 109 0.78 -20.68 -3.69
N HIS A 110 0.69 -19.36 -3.87
CA HIS A 110 0.62 -18.74 -5.19
C HIS A 110 1.92 -18.91 -5.99
N VAL A 111 3.08 -18.74 -5.34
CA VAL A 111 4.39 -18.96 -5.97
C VAL A 111 4.56 -20.41 -6.38
N ASN A 112 4.20 -21.36 -5.52
CA ASN A 112 4.33 -22.80 -5.81
C ASN A 112 3.31 -23.28 -6.85
N GLY A 113 2.08 -22.78 -6.81
CA GLY A 113 1.01 -23.10 -7.76
C GLY A 113 1.31 -22.55 -9.15
N SER A 114 1.87 -21.34 -9.25
CA SER A 114 2.31 -20.74 -10.52
C SER A 114 3.42 -21.53 -11.21
N ALA A 115 4.26 -22.23 -10.44
CA ALA A 115 5.30 -23.12 -10.98
C ALA A 115 4.74 -24.47 -11.49
N ALA A 116 3.66 -24.97 -10.89
CA ALA A 116 3.05 -26.25 -11.24
C ALA A 116 1.97 -26.16 -12.35
N ALA A 117 1.32 -25.01 -12.51
CA ALA A 117 0.23 -24.79 -13.47
C ALA A 117 0.67 -24.64 -14.94
N GLY A 118 1.97 -24.79 -15.24
CA GLY A 118 2.55 -24.61 -16.58
C GLY A 118 2.03 -25.54 -17.68
N HIS A 119 1.09 -26.45 -17.42
CA HIS A 119 0.65 -27.45 -18.39
C HIS A 119 -0.86 -27.60 -18.64
N HIS A 120 -1.79 -26.97 -17.88
CA HIS A 120 -3.23 -27.24 -18.11
C HIS A 120 -4.26 -26.18 -17.66
N GLU A 121 -3.88 -24.91 -17.42
CA GLU A 121 -4.88 -23.85 -17.31
C GLU A 121 -5.20 -23.28 -18.69
N PHE A 122 -6.36 -23.64 -19.24
CA PHE A 122 -6.89 -23.03 -20.45
C PHE A 122 -7.25 -21.58 -20.14
N SER A 123 -6.31 -20.66 -20.31
CA SER A 123 -6.67 -19.25 -20.43
C SER A 123 -7.44 -19.13 -21.73
N SER A 124 -8.74 -18.85 -21.66
CA SER A 124 -9.36 -18.11 -22.74
C SER A 124 -8.60 -16.80 -22.83
N LEU A 125 -7.74 -16.69 -23.84
CA LEU A 125 -6.79 -15.60 -24.07
C LEU A 125 -7.47 -14.23 -24.21
N ASP A 126 -8.80 -14.17 -24.23
CA ASP A 126 -9.52 -12.97 -24.64
C ASP A 126 -10.04 -12.06 -23.52
N HIS A 127 -10.19 -12.44 -22.24
CA HIS A 127 -10.91 -11.53 -21.31
C HIS A 127 -10.47 -11.32 -19.85
N GLY A 128 -9.41 -11.94 -19.32
CA GLY A 128 -9.09 -11.72 -17.90
C GLY A 128 -7.68 -12.04 -17.44
N LEU A 129 -7.45 -11.79 -16.13
CA LEU A 129 -6.31 -12.29 -15.38
C LEU A 129 -6.38 -13.82 -15.28
N LYS A 130 -5.25 -14.48 -15.01
CA LYS A 130 -5.23 -15.93 -14.73
C LYS A 130 -6.11 -16.23 -13.50
N SER A 131 -6.72 -17.42 -13.46
CA SER A 131 -7.58 -17.82 -12.33
C SER A 131 -6.80 -17.84 -11.01
N SER A 132 -5.58 -18.38 -11.04
CA SER A 132 -4.61 -18.36 -9.93
C SER A 132 -4.32 -16.94 -9.41
N THR A 133 -3.97 -16.01 -10.31
CA THR A 133 -3.76 -14.59 -9.98
C THR A 133 -5.01 -13.95 -9.39
N THR A 134 -6.18 -14.19 -9.98
CA THR A 134 -7.46 -13.62 -9.53
C THR A 134 -7.79 -14.09 -8.11
N SER A 135 -7.68 -15.39 -7.86
CA SER A 135 -7.91 -16.00 -6.55
C SER A 135 -6.99 -15.41 -5.49
N PHE A 136 -5.71 -15.19 -5.84
CA PHE A 136 -4.73 -14.60 -4.93
C PHE A 136 -5.09 -13.16 -4.60
N LEU A 137 -5.38 -12.34 -5.61
CA LEU A 137 -5.76 -10.94 -5.41
C LEU A 137 -7.03 -10.81 -4.55
N LEU A 138 -8.03 -11.67 -4.76
CA LEU A 138 -9.26 -11.69 -3.95
C LEU A 138 -8.99 -12.04 -2.48
N CYS A 139 -8.17 -13.07 -2.23
CA CYS A 139 -7.76 -13.46 -0.89
C CYS A 139 -7.05 -12.30 -0.16
N VAL A 140 -6.09 -11.66 -0.84
CA VAL A 140 -5.33 -10.53 -0.26
C VAL A 140 -6.24 -9.32 -0.02
N CYS A 141 -7.21 -9.04 -0.89
CA CYS A 141 -8.21 -7.98 -0.65
C CYS A 141 -9.07 -8.27 0.58
N ALA A 142 -9.53 -9.52 0.78
CA ALA A 142 -10.30 -9.91 1.96
C ALA A 142 -9.50 -9.77 3.26
N ILE A 143 -8.21 -10.15 3.25
CA ILE A 143 -7.30 -9.95 4.38
C ILE A 143 -7.12 -8.47 4.67
N LEU A 144 -6.92 -7.64 3.64
CA LEU A 144 -6.74 -6.19 3.76
C LEU A 144 -7.96 -5.54 4.42
N ASN A 145 -9.16 -5.81 3.93
CA ASN A 145 -10.40 -5.28 4.51
C ASN A 145 -10.61 -5.77 5.95
N THR A 146 -10.28 -7.02 6.23
CA THR A 146 -10.40 -7.58 7.59
C THR A 146 -9.42 -6.90 8.54
N ALA A 147 -8.19 -6.65 8.10
CA ALA A 147 -7.21 -5.93 8.90
C ALA A 147 -7.64 -4.48 9.18
N ASP A 148 -8.20 -3.77 8.18
CA ASP A 148 -8.75 -2.42 8.39
C ASP A 148 -9.94 -2.44 9.36
N TYR A 149 -10.87 -3.37 9.19
CA TYR A 149 -11.99 -3.57 10.09
C TYR A 149 -11.52 -3.84 11.53
N CYS A 150 -10.52 -4.71 11.72
CA CYS A 150 -9.96 -5.00 13.02
C CYS A 150 -9.27 -3.77 13.63
N ALA A 151 -8.54 -2.98 12.85
CA ALA A 151 -7.89 -1.76 13.32
C ALA A 151 -8.91 -0.72 13.79
N GLU A 152 -9.95 -0.46 12.99
CA GLU A 152 -11.01 0.49 13.33
C GLU A 152 -11.84 0.00 14.51
N THR A 153 -12.21 -1.28 14.54
CA THR A 153 -13.03 -1.83 15.64
C THR A 153 -12.23 -1.91 16.94
N ALA A 154 -10.92 -2.16 16.89
CA ALA A 154 -10.05 -2.08 18.06
C ALA A 154 -9.95 -0.64 18.61
N ASP A 155 -9.93 0.37 17.75
CA ASP A 155 -9.97 1.77 18.17
C ASP A 155 -11.28 2.12 18.89
N GLN A 156 -12.40 1.74 18.31
CA GLN A 156 -13.71 1.95 18.94
C GLN A 156 -13.85 1.16 20.25
N LEU A 157 -13.31 -0.06 20.31
CA LEU A 157 -13.26 -0.88 21.53
C LEU A 157 -12.44 -0.20 22.63
N GLN A 158 -11.29 0.39 22.28
CA GLN A 158 -10.46 1.12 23.23
C GLN A 158 -11.25 2.27 23.86
N VAL A 159 -11.93 3.09 23.05
CA VAL A 159 -12.77 4.19 23.54
C VAL A 159 -13.84 3.66 24.50
N LYS A 160 -14.54 2.58 24.12
CA LYS A 160 -15.57 1.97 24.99
C LYS A 160 -15.00 1.44 26.31
N LEU A 161 -13.84 0.78 26.28
CA LEU A 161 -13.18 0.28 27.50
C LEU A 161 -12.78 1.46 28.41
N GLN A 162 -12.24 2.53 27.82
CA GLN A 162 -11.83 3.76 28.50
C GLN A 162 -13.00 4.54 29.11
N ASP A 163 -14.18 4.48 28.50
CA ASP A 163 -15.39 5.13 29.03
C ASP A 163 -16.08 4.31 30.12
N THR A 164 -15.81 3.00 30.17
CA THR A 164 -16.43 2.07 31.12
C THR A 164 -15.60 1.87 32.40
N ILE A 165 -14.27 1.93 32.29
CA ILE A 165 -13.36 1.71 33.42
C ILE A 165 -13.34 2.89 34.41
N SER A 166 -13.03 2.62 35.69
CA SER A 166 -12.83 3.68 36.69
C SER A 166 -11.73 4.67 36.28
N GLN A 167 -11.92 5.97 36.57
CA GLN A 167 -11.00 7.05 36.15
C GLN A 167 -9.52 6.79 36.51
N ASP A 168 -9.27 6.19 37.67
CA ASP A 168 -7.92 5.91 38.18
C ASP A 168 -7.12 4.92 37.31
N LEU A 169 -7.80 4.11 36.49
CA LEU A 169 -7.21 3.07 35.66
C LEU A 169 -7.30 3.38 34.16
N LYS A 170 -7.93 4.49 33.77
CA LYS A 170 -8.20 4.86 32.37
C LYS A 170 -6.91 4.98 31.54
N SER A 171 -5.83 5.49 32.14
CA SER A 171 -4.53 5.66 31.46
C SER A 171 -3.81 4.34 31.11
N GLN A 172 -4.21 3.21 31.70
CA GLN A 172 -3.60 1.90 31.44
C GLN A 172 -4.26 1.14 30.27
N VAL A 173 -5.42 1.62 29.82
CA VAL A 173 -6.20 0.99 28.74
C VAL A 173 -5.82 1.63 27.41
N THR A 174 -4.89 0.99 26.69
CA THR A 174 -4.53 1.32 25.30
C THR A 174 -4.40 0.06 24.46
N LEU A 175 -4.95 0.09 23.25
CA LEU A 175 -4.88 -0.94 22.21
C LEU A 175 -4.05 -0.45 21.01
N GLU A 176 -3.30 0.64 21.15
CA GLU A 176 -2.53 1.26 20.05
C GLU A 176 -1.55 0.28 19.39
N SER A 177 -0.87 -0.56 20.19
CA SER A 177 0.06 -1.55 19.64
C SER A 177 -0.66 -2.62 18.81
N GLN A 178 -1.86 -3.04 19.22
CA GLN A 178 -2.70 -3.98 18.47
C GLN A 178 -3.23 -3.36 17.18
N GLN A 179 -3.64 -2.08 17.22
CA GLN A 179 -4.03 -1.34 16.01
C GLN A 179 -2.86 -1.27 15.01
N GLU A 180 -1.64 -1.04 15.50
CA GLU A 180 -0.46 -0.96 14.64
C GLU A 180 -0.12 -2.30 14.00
N LEU A 181 -0.31 -3.43 14.70
CA LEU A 181 -0.18 -4.76 14.09
C LEU A 181 -1.15 -4.95 12.92
N PHE A 182 -2.41 -4.51 13.06
CA PHE A 182 -3.37 -4.56 11.96
C PHE A 182 -2.99 -3.62 10.81
N ARG A 183 -2.49 -2.40 11.09
CA ARG A 183 -1.94 -1.50 10.05
C ARG A 183 -0.73 -2.10 9.33
N GLY A 184 0.10 -2.86 10.04
CA GLY A 184 1.17 -3.67 9.46
C GLY A 184 0.65 -4.71 8.47
N ASN A 185 -0.41 -5.44 8.84
CA ASN A 185 -1.06 -6.42 7.94
C ASN A 185 -1.69 -5.77 6.70
N ILE A 186 -2.31 -4.59 6.84
CA ILE A 186 -2.81 -3.80 5.69
C ILE A 186 -1.65 -3.46 4.74
N SER A 187 -0.54 -2.99 5.29
CA SER A 187 0.65 -2.63 4.50
C SER A 187 1.23 -3.85 3.78
N ALA A 188 1.32 -4.99 4.46
CA ALA A 188 1.79 -6.25 3.87
C ALA A 188 0.85 -6.74 2.75
N ALA A 189 -0.47 -6.65 2.94
CA ALA A 189 -1.45 -7.01 1.91
C ALA A 189 -1.31 -6.13 0.66
N ILE A 190 -1.16 -4.81 0.83
CA ILE A 190 -0.91 -3.89 -0.30
C ILE A 190 0.38 -4.26 -1.06
N LEU A 191 1.44 -4.65 -0.34
CA LEU A 191 2.68 -5.13 -0.97
C LEU A 191 2.48 -6.48 -1.69
N GLY A 192 1.66 -7.38 -1.14
CA GLY A 192 1.26 -8.62 -1.82
C GLY A 192 0.55 -8.36 -3.14
N LEU A 193 -0.42 -7.43 -3.17
CA LEU A 193 -1.10 -7.01 -4.41
C LEU A 193 -0.11 -6.43 -5.43
N LEU A 194 0.82 -5.59 -4.97
CA LEU A 194 1.83 -4.99 -5.85
C LEU A 194 2.78 -6.04 -6.42
N LYS A 195 3.21 -7.01 -5.60
CA LYS A 195 4.12 -8.07 -6.03
C LYS A 195 3.48 -8.94 -7.12
N GLU A 196 2.22 -9.30 -6.96
CA GLU A 196 1.50 -10.05 -8.00
C GLU A 196 1.34 -9.25 -9.29
N PHE A 197 1.03 -7.96 -9.18
CA PHE A 197 1.00 -7.06 -10.34
C PHE A 197 2.36 -7.03 -11.07
N GLU A 198 3.45 -6.93 -10.32
CA GLU A 198 4.81 -6.95 -10.87
C GLU A 198 5.11 -8.26 -11.62
N ASP A 199 4.76 -9.40 -11.03
CA ASP A 199 4.97 -10.71 -11.64
C ASP A 199 4.11 -10.89 -12.90
N ALA A 200 2.88 -10.39 -12.90
CA ALA A 200 2.01 -10.36 -14.07
C ALA A 200 2.52 -9.45 -15.20
N CYS A 201 3.29 -8.40 -14.89
CA CYS A 201 3.91 -7.53 -15.88
C CYS A 201 5.26 -8.05 -16.41
N GLU A 202 5.91 -9.01 -15.74
CA GLU A 202 7.22 -9.56 -16.15
C GLU A 202 7.27 -10.05 -17.61
N PRO A 203 6.26 -10.78 -18.14
CA PRO A 203 6.30 -11.23 -19.53
C PRO A 203 6.32 -10.07 -20.53
N ALA A 204 5.65 -8.95 -20.23
CA ALA A 204 5.65 -7.77 -21.09
C ALA A 204 7.04 -7.11 -21.13
N PHE A 205 7.69 -6.95 -19.98
CA PHE A 205 9.05 -6.41 -19.92
C PHE A 205 10.10 -7.35 -20.53
N THR A 206 9.90 -8.67 -20.41
CA THR A 206 10.71 -9.67 -21.10
C THR A 206 10.54 -9.56 -22.62
N ALA A 207 9.32 -9.37 -23.11
CA ALA A 207 9.06 -9.14 -24.53
C ALA A 207 9.71 -7.85 -25.03
N MET A 208 9.60 -6.75 -24.26
CA MET A 208 10.27 -5.48 -24.56
C MET A 208 11.78 -5.65 -24.75
N GLY A 209 12.44 -6.40 -23.87
CA GLY A 209 13.90 -6.63 -23.96
C GLY A 209 14.34 -7.51 -25.14
N LYS A 210 13.42 -8.24 -25.79
CA LYS A 210 13.71 -9.09 -26.96
C LYS A 210 13.53 -8.36 -28.29
N LEU A 211 12.98 -7.14 -28.29
CA LEU A 211 12.82 -6.36 -29.50
C LEU A 211 14.17 -5.87 -30.02
N ALA A 212 14.33 -5.85 -31.34
CA ALA A 212 15.53 -5.40 -32.02
C ALA A 212 15.61 -3.86 -32.09
N TRP A 213 15.73 -3.20 -30.92
CA TRP A 213 15.73 -1.73 -30.81
C TRP A 213 16.83 -1.05 -31.64
N LYS A 214 17.95 -1.73 -31.87
CA LYS A 214 19.05 -1.22 -32.69
C LYS A 214 18.74 -1.24 -34.20
N GLU A 215 17.92 -2.19 -34.65
CA GLU A 215 17.63 -2.45 -36.07
C GLU A 215 16.31 -1.81 -36.51
N MET A 216 15.65 -1.07 -35.63
CA MET A 216 14.37 -0.42 -35.92
C MET A 216 14.56 0.78 -36.85
N GLU A 217 14.01 0.68 -38.06
CA GLU A 217 14.10 1.73 -39.09
C GLU A 217 12.87 2.64 -39.15
N PHE A 218 11.71 2.15 -38.73
CA PHE A 218 10.44 2.88 -38.79
C PHE A 218 9.68 2.83 -37.47
N VAL A 219 8.99 3.92 -37.17
CA VAL A 219 7.99 3.97 -36.10
C VAL A 219 6.73 3.25 -36.57
N SER A 220 6.16 2.47 -35.67
CA SER A 220 4.94 1.69 -35.90
C SER A 220 3.81 2.17 -34.98
N ALA A 221 2.74 1.37 -34.89
CA ALA A 221 1.74 1.57 -33.85
C ALA A 221 2.30 1.23 -32.46
N GLU A 222 1.45 1.37 -31.45
CA GLU A 222 1.69 0.92 -30.08
C GLU A 222 2.19 -0.53 -29.99
N SER A 223 3.30 -0.72 -29.28
CA SER A 223 3.98 -2.02 -29.16
C SER A 223 3.16 -3.02 -28.35
N GLY A 224 3.15 -4.31 -28.73
CA GLY A 224 2.34 -5.32 -28.02
C GLY A 224 2.63 -5.47 -26.52
N TYR A 225 3.86 -5.17 -26.06
CA TYR A 225 4.17 -5.18 -24.63
C TYR A 225 3.40 -4.08 -23.86
N ILE A 226 3.13 -2.92 -24.48
CA ILE A 226 2.43 -1.81 -23.84
C ILE A 226 0.95 -2.14 -23.62
N HIS A 227 0.33 -2.82 -24.58
CA HIS A 227 -1.04 -3.33 -24.45
C HIS A 227 -1.16 -4.28 -23.26
N HIS A 228 -0.19 -5.18 -23.11
CA HIS A 228 -0.18 -6.11 -22.01
C HIS A 228 -0.02 -5.37 -20.66
N LEU A 229 0.90 -4.40 -20.56
CA LEU A 229 1.07 -3.60 -19.35
C LEU A 229 -0.21 -2.82 -18.98
N VAL A 230 -0.84 -2.17 -19.96
CA VAL A 230 -2.09 -1.43 -19.77
C VAL A 230 -3.23 -2.35 -19.35
N LYS A 231 -3.38 -3.50 -20.02
CA LYS A 231 -4.41 -4.50 -19.71
C LYS A 231 -4.23 -5.01 -18.27
N THR A 232 -3.03 -5.41 -17.89
CA THR A 232 -2.74 -5.91 -16.53
C THR A 232 -2.97 -4.83 -15.47
N ALA A 233 -2.49 -3.60 -15.69
CA ALA A 233 -2.72 -2.49 -14.75
C ALA A 233 -4.20 -2.19 -14.55
N THR A 234 -4.98 -2.21 -15.63
CA THR A 234 -6.43 -1.97 -15.59
C THR A 234 -7.15 -3.09 -14.84
N LEU A 235 -6.92 -4.35 -15.22
CA LEU A 235 -7.58 -5.51 -14.61
C LEU A 235 -7.29 -5.64 -13.10
N VAL A 236 -6.03 -5.49 -12.70
CA VAL A 236 -5.66 -5.58 -11.28
C VAL A 236 -6.28 -4.42 -10.50
N THR A 237 -6.20 -3.20 -11.03
CA THR A 237 -6.75 -2.02 -10.34
C THR A 237 -8.27 -2.10 -10.21
N ASP A 238 -8.98 -2.57 -11.24
CA ASP A 238 -10.44 -2.69 -11.21
C ASP A 238 -10.92 -3.80 -10.27
N LEU A 239 -10.18 -4.91 -10.17
CA LEU A 239 -10.42 -5.92 -9.14
C LEU A 239 -10.25 -5.31 -7.73
N VAL A 240 -9.15 -4.60 -7.49
CA VAL A 240 -8.89 -3.94 -6.21
C VAL A 240 -9.98 -2.92 -5.88
N LYS A 241 -10.43 -2.11 -6.85
CA LYS A 241 -11.55 -1.18 -6.64
C LYS A 241 -12.84 -1.87 -6.22
N ARG A 242 -13.13 -3.03 -6.80
CA ARG A 242 -14.37 -3.77 -6.53
C ARG A 242 -14.37 -4.40 -5.15
N HIS A 243 -13.20 -4.89 -4.71
CA HIS A 243 -13.11 -5.73 -3.51
C HIS A 243 -12.48 -5.03 -2.30
N VAL A 244 -11.86 -3.86 -2.44
CA VAL A 244 -11.34 -3.08 -1.31
C VAL A 244 -12.32 -1.97 -0.94
N GLU A 245 -12.84 -2.02 0.28
CA GLU A 245 -13.91 -1.12 0.75
C GLU A 245 -13.40 0.33 0.90
N GLN A 246 -12.19 0.48 1.44
CA GLN A 246 -11.62 1.80 1.74
C GLN A 246 -10.87 2.39 0.53
N LYS A 247 -11.38 3.53 0.04
CA LYS A 247 -10.82 4.26 -1.12
C LYS A 247 -9.36 4.69 -0.92
N LYS A 248 -8.92 4.93 0.32
CA LYS A 248 -7.51 5.27 0.64
C LYS A 248 -6.52 4.16 0.27
N TYR A 249 -6.93 2.89 0.37
CA TYR A 249 -6.07 1.76 0.04
C TYR A 249 -6.06 1.49 -1.46
N VAL A 250 -7.21 1.56 -2.13
CA VAL A 250 -7.30 1.56 -3.61
C VAL A 250 -6.36 2.64 -4.17
N ARG A 251 -6.41 3.83 -3.57
CA ARG A 251 -5.55 4.93 -3.94
C ARG A 251 -4.06 4.60 -3.79
N SER A 252 -3.66 4.08 -2.64
CA SER A 252 -2.29 3.66 -2.36
C SER A 252 -1.79 2.60 -3.35
N VAL A 253 -2.64 1.64 -3.73
CA VAL A 253 -2.32 0.64 -4.75
C VAL A 253 -2.08 1.30 -6.11
N CYS A 254 -2.94 2.23 -6.54
CA CYS A 254 -2.75 2.97 -7.80
C CYS A 254 -1.43 3.75 -7.83
N ASP A 255 -1.06 4.42 -6.73
CA ASP A 255 0.20 5.14 -6.62
C ASP A 255 1.40 4.18 -6.73
N LYS A 256 1.33 3.02 -6.06
CA LYS A 256 2.38 1.98 -6.11
C LYS A 256 2.51 1.32 -7.48
N VAL A 257 1.39 1.05 -8.17
CA VAL A 257 1.37 0.52 -9.55
C VAL A 257 2.12 1.45 -10.50
N VAL A 258 1.83 2.76 -10.44
CA VAL A 258 2.52 3.78 -11.27
C VAL A 258 4.02 3.81 -10.95
N GLY A 259 4.38 3.85 -9.66
CA GLY A 259 5.77 3.87 -9.22
C GLY A 259 6.55 2.62 -9.66
N SER A 260 5.95 1.43 -9.52
CA SER A 260 6.55 0.16 -9.92
C SER A 260 6.73 0.07 -11.43
N LEU A 261 5.70 0.43 -12.22
CA LEU A 261 5.81 0.47 -13.68
C LEU A 261 6.92 1.42 -14.12
N ALA A 262 6.98 2.64 -13.59
CA ALA A 262 8.02 3.60 -13.96
C ALA A 262 9.44 3.08 -13.63
N ALA A 263 9.63 2.48 -12.45
CA ALA A 263 10.90 1.90 -12.04
C ALA A 263 11.31 0.70 -12.91
N ARG A 264 10.37 -0.21 -13.21
CA ARG A 264 10.61 -1.37 -14.08
C ARG A 264 10.87 -0.96 -15.53
N PHE A 265 10.12 0.00 -16.06
CA PHE A 265 10.34 0.55 -17.40
C PHE A 265 11.73 1.19 -17.52
N THR A 266 12.16 1.93 -16.49
CA THR A 266 13.53 2.48 -16.43
C THR A 266 14.57 1.37 -16.52
N ARG A 267 14.43 0.31 -15.71
CA ARG A 267 15.33 -0.87 -15.75
C ARG A 267 15.31 -1.57 -17.11
N SER A 268 14.15 -1.68 -17.75
CA SER A 268 14.03 -2.29 -19.07
C SER A 268 14.70 -1.46 -20.16
N ILE A 269 14.58 -0.13 -20.15
CA ILE A 269 15.30 0.76 -21.09
C ILE A 269 16.81 0.54 -20.99
N VAL A 270 17.36 0.38 -19.79
CA VAL A 270 18.79 0.06 -19.58
C VAL A 270 19.19 -1.27 -20.26
N ARG A 271 18.29 -2.24 -20.35
CA ARG A 271 18.56 -3.52 -21.04
C ARG A 271 18.38 -3.44 -22.56
N CYS A 272 17.68 -2.41 -23.05
CA CYS A 272 17.42 -2.20 -24.48
C CYS A 272 18.54 -1.44 -25.21
N ARG A 273 19.65 -1.13 -24.53
CA ARG A 273 20.79 -0.39 -25.10
C ARG A 273 21.52 -1.23 -26.16
N PRO A 274 22.04 -0.63 -27.24
CA PRO A 274 21.91 0.79 -27.60
C PRO A 274 20.54 1.11 -28.22
N ILE A 275 20.06 2.34 -28.01
CA ILE A 275 18.75 2.82 -28.46
C ILE A 275 18.96 3.87 -29.57
N THR A 276 18.44 3.61 -30.76
CA THR A 276 18.47 4.55 -31.89
C THR A 276 17.44 5.67 -31.74
N PRO A 277 17.55 6.79 -32.47
CA PRO A 277 16.54 7.84 -32.45
C PRO A 277 15.12 7.35 -32.77
N VAL A 278 14.99 6.47 -33.77
CA VAL A 278 13.70 5.87 -34.17
C VAL A 278 13.13 4.98 -33.06
N ALA A 279 13.97 4.17 -32.41
CA ALA A 279 13.56 3.36 -31.27
C ALA A 279 13.14 4.22 -30.08
N ALA A 280 13.84 5.33 -29.81
CA ALA A 280 13.47 6.27 -28.77
C ALA A 280 12.11 6.92 -29.07
N GLU A 281 11.84 7.28 -30.33
CA GLU A 281 10.53 7.79 -30.75
C GLU A 281 9.40 6.78 -30.50
N GLN A 282 9.58 5.51 -30.90
CA GLN A 282 8.62 4.44 -30.61
C GLN A 282 8.39 4.24 -29.10
N MET A 283 9.46 4.23 -28.29
CA MET A 283 9.35 4.12 -26.84
C MET A 283 8.61 5.31 -26.20
N ILE A 284 8.77 6.53 -26.74
CA ILE A 284 8.02 7.70 -26.29
C ILE A 284 6.53 7.53 -26.59
N LEU A 285 6.17 7.03 -27.79
CA LEU A 285 4.77 6.75 -28.12
C LEU A 285 4.15 5.73 -27.17
N ASP A 286 4.84 4.60 -26.94
CA ASP A 286 4.40 3.58 -25.99
C ASP A 286 4.22 4.18 -24.58
N LEU A 287 5.14 5.04 -24.15
CA LEU A 287 5.07 5.70 -22.85
C LEU A 287 3.87 6.65 -22.72
N GLN A 288 3.47 7.34 -23.81
CA GLN A 288 2.27 8.17 -23.81
C GLN A 288 0.98 7.35 -23.74
N VAL A 289 0.93 6.20 -24.42
CA VAL A 289 -0.19 5.24 -24.29
C VAL A 289 -0.32 4.81 -22.83
N LEU A 290 0.79 4.37 -22.22
CA LEU A 290 0.80 3.98 -20.82
C LEU A 290 0.32 5.12 -19.90
N LYS A 291 0.85 6.34 -20.06
CA LYS A 291 0.45 7.51 -19.28
C LYS A 291 -1.05 7.79 -19.35
N THR A 292 -1.62 7.67 -20.55
CA THR A 292 -3.04 7.92 -20.82
C THR A 292 -3.93 6.95 -20.04
N HIS A 293 -3.55 5.67 -20.00
CA HIS A 293 -4.29 4.64 -19.25
C HIS A 293 -4.00 4.64 -17.74
N LEU A 294 -2.82 5.08 -17.31
CA LEU A 294 -2.51 5.22 -15.88
C LEU A 294 -3.27 6.38 -15.23
N GLY A 295 -3.50 7.50 -15.94
CA GLY A 295 -4.18 8.69 -15.43
C GLY A 295 -5.55 8.44 -14.77
N PRO A 296 -6.48 7.69 -15.38
CA PRO A 296 -7.80 7.42 -14.80
C PRO A 296 -7.83 6.29 -13.77
N LEU A 297 -6.73 5.61 -13.46
CA LEU A 297 -6.76 4.41 -12.59
C LEU A 297 -7.47 4.60 -11.24
N PRO A 298 -7.32 5.69 -10.47
CA PRO A 298 -7.99 5.84 -9.18
C PRO A 298 -9.47 6.21 -9.29
N ARG A 299 -9.99 6.41 -10.50
CA ARG A 299 -11.39 6.78 -10.74
C ARG A 299 -12.28 5.61 -10.33
N LEU A 300 -13.17 5.85 -9.36
CA LEU A 300 -14.11 4.85 -8.85
C LEU A 300 -15.43 4.85 -9.61
N GLU A 301 -15.90 6.04 -10.01
CA GLU A 301 -17.14 6.22 -10.78
C GLU A 301 -16.81 6.91 -12.12
N PRO A 302 -17.55 6.67 -13.20
CA PRO A 302 -17.28 7.24 -14.52
C PRO A 302 -17.07 8.77 -14.49
N ASP A 303 -17.88 9.48 -13.70
CA ASP A 303 -17.87 10.94 -13.61
C ASP A 303 -16.97 11.48 -12.48
N ALA A 304 -16.36 10.62 -11.67
CA ALA A 304 -15.54 11.06 -10.55
C ALA A 304 -14.23 11.71 -11.02
N ALA A 305 -13.97 12.93 -10.57
CA ALA A 305 -12.71 13.60 -10.84
C ALA A 305 -11.54 12.86 -10.19
N VAL A 306 -10.45 12.72 -10.94
CA VAL A 306 -9.19 12.16 -10.42
C VAL A 306 -8.49 13.23 -9.57
N PRO A 307 -7.99 12.90 -8.36
CA PRO A 307 -7.28 13.87 -7.53
C PRO A 307 -6.06 14.48 -8.26
N ALA A 308 -5.94 15.81 -8.24
CA ALA A 308 -4.85 16.51 -8.93
C ALA A 308 -3.45 16.09 -8.46
N SER A 309 -3.32 15.69 -7.19
CA SER A 309 -2.08 15.11 -6.63
C SER A 309 -1.66 13.84 -7.37
N TYR A 310 -2.60 13.02 -7.81
CA TYR A 310 -2.32 11.86 -8.67
C TYR A 310 -1.81 12.24 -10.03
N THR A 311 -2.52 13.14 -10.70
CA THR A 311 -2.20 13.51 -12.06
C THR A 311 -0.79 14.11 -12.10
N ARG A 312 -0.44 14.91 -11.08
CA ARG A 312 0.92 15.40 -10.87
C ARG A 312 1.91 14.28 -10.61
N TYR A 313 1.58 13.30 -9.77
CA TYR A 313 2.45 12.14 -9.51
C TYR A 313 2.71 11.30 -10.76
N VAL A 314 1.67 10.90 -11.50
CA VAL A 314 1.79 10.17 -12.77
C VAL A 314 2.62 10.96 -13.78
N THR A 315 2.32 12.25 -13.95
CA THR A 315 3.06 13.12 -14.87
C THR A 315 4.52 13.24 -14.49
N LYS A 316 4.84 13.36 -13.20
CA LYS A 316 6.23 13.43 -12.71
C LYS A 316 6.98 12.11 -12.89
N SER A 317 6.34 10.98 -12.56
CA SER A 317 6.95 9.65 -12.66
C SER A 317 7.25 9.28 -14.11
N ILE A 318 6.29 9.51 -15.01
CA ILE A 318 6.45 9.24 -16.44
C ILE A 318 7.31 10.30 -17.14
N GLY A 319 7.24 11.56 -16.71
CA GLY A 319 7.97 12.67 -17.33
C GLY A 319 9.50 12.53 -17.26
N LYS A 320 10.04 11.85 -16.25
CA LYS A 320 11.48 11.53 -16.16
C LYS A 320 11.92 10.60 -17.30
N LEU A 321 11.13 9.55 -17.57
CA LEU A 321 11.38 8.62 -18.67
C LEU A 321 11.26 9.32 -20.03
N ASP A 322 10.23 10.15 -20.19
CA ASP A 322 10.02 10.95 -21.39
C ASP A 322 11.20 11.90 -21.67
N THR A 323 11.71 12.55 -20.62
CA THR A 323 12.90 13.43 -20.72
C THR A 323 14.14 12.65 -21.15
N LEU A 324 14.41 11.48 -20.54
CA LEU A 324 15.52 10.61 -20.92
C LEU A 324 15.44 10.19 -22.39
N LEU A 325 14.27 9.70 -22.83
CA LEU A 325 14.08 9.24 -24.20
C LEU A 325 14.20 10.39 -25.21
N LYS A 326 13.74 11.61 -24.89
CA LYS A 326 13.92 12.80 -25.73
C LYS A 326 15.39 13.19 -25.93
N VAL A 327 16.19 13.09 -24.87
CA VAL A 327 17.65 13.30 -24.97
C VAL A 327 18.27 12.21 -25.87
N ILE A 328 17.87 10.95 -25.71
CA ILE A 328 18.37 9.86 -26.56
C ILE A 328 17.97 10.07 -28.03
N MET A 329 16.74 10.53 -28.28
CA MET A 329 16.20 10.78 -29.63
C MET A 329 16.89 11.94 -30.37
N SER A 330 17.46 12.91 -29.64
CA SER A 330 18.06 14.10 -30.24
C SER A 330 19.25 13.75 -31.15
N PRO A 331 19.50 14.46 -32.27
CA PRO A 331 20.71 14.25 -33.06
C PRO A 331 21.96 14.58 -32.23
N ASP A 332 23.04 13.84 -32.46
CA ASP A 332 24.35 14.01 -31.82
C ASP A 332 25.30 14.92 -32.61
N GLU A 333 24.99 15.18 -33.89
CA GLU A 333 25.66 16.19 -34.72
C GLU A 333 24.77 17.42 -34.95
N PRO A 334 25.30 18.65 -34.75
CA PRO A 334 26.63 18.98 -34.23
C PRO A 334 26.76 18.81 -32.69
N PRO A 335 27.95 18.41 -32.17
CA PRO A 335 28.21 18.13 -30.75
C PRO A 335 27.74 19.21 -29.77
N GLU A 336 27.98 20.49 -30.09
CA GLU A 336 27.64 21.60 -29.21
C GLU A 336 26.13 21.76 -29.02
N GLU A 337 25.34 21.53 -30.08
CA GLU A 337 23.89 21.64 -30.02
C GLU A 337 23.28 20.50 -29.22
N PHE A 338 23.80 19.28 -29.38
CA PHE A 338 23.36 18.13 -28.59
C PHE A 338 23.59 18.37 -27.09
N VAL A 339 24.78 18.83 -26.70
CA VAL A 339 25.11 19.10 -25.30
C VAL A 339 24.26 20.24 -24.73
N LYS A 340 24.03 21.32 -25.50
CA LYS A 340 23.12 22.41 -25.09
C LYS A 340 21.68 21.90 -24.90
N HIS A 341 21.22 21.03 -25.79
CA HIS A 341 19.90 20.42 -25.67
C HIS A 341 19.78 19.50 -24.46
N TYR A 342 20.83 18.70 -24.17
CA TYR A 342 20.90 17.91 -22.94
C TYR A 342 20.80 18.79 -21.70
N LEU A 343 21.60 19.85 -21.60
CA LEU A 343 21.59 20.77 -20.45
C LEU A 343 20.26 21.52 -20.26
N LEU A 344 19.52 21.76 -21.36
CA LEU A 344 18.18 22.33 -21.29
C LEU A 344 17.16 21.37 -20.64
N LEU A 345 17.25 20.07 -20.97
CA LEU A 345 16.34 19.04 -20.47
C LEU A 345 16.77 18.48 -19.10
N VAL A 346 18.08 18.42 -18.85
CA VAL A 346 18.72 17.90 -17.65
C VAL A 346 19.80 18.90 -17.23
N PRO A 347 19.45 19.96 -16.49
CA PRO A 347 20.38 21.00 -16.07
C PRO A 347 21.30 20.51 -14.94
N CYS A 348 22.22 19.60 -15.27
CA CYS A 348 23.20 19.06 -14.34
C CYS A 348 24.61 19.01 -14.92
N GLN A 349 25.60 19.16 -14.05
CA GLN A 349 27.03 19.09 -14.39
C GLN A 349 27.65 17.71 -14.15
N SER A 350 26.84 16.71 -13.77
CA SER A 350 27.32 15.35 -13.48
C SER A 350 27.85 14.67 -14.74
N PHE A 351 29.16 14.48 -14.79
CA PHE A 351 29.84 13.72 -15.84
C PHE A 351 29.29 12.29 -15.94
N SER A 352 29.02 11.64 -14.79
CA SER A 352 28.47 10.28 -14.77
C SER A 352 27.07 10.22 -15.41
N ASP A 353 26.24 11.23 -15.19
CA ASP A 353 24.88 11.26 -15.76
C ASP A 353 24.91 11.47 -17.27
N PHE A 354 25.80 12.33 -17.76
CA PHE A 354 25.97 12.50 -19.20
C PHE A 354 26.58 11.26 -19.86
N GLN A 355 27.56 10.60 -19.22
CA GLN A 355 28.10 9.32 -19.69
C GLN A 355 26.99 8.26 -19.82
N LYS A 356 26.06 8.18 -18.86
CA LYS A 356 24.91 7.28 -18.95
C LYS A 356 24.09 7.53 -20.22
N VAL A 357 23.82 8.79 -20.57
CA VAL A 357 23.10 9.16 -21.81
C VAL A 357 23.85 8.67 -23.05
N LEU A 358 25.16 8.82 -23.10
CA LEU A 358 25.98 8.33 -24.21
C LEU A 358 25.95 6.80 -24.28
N ASP A 359 25.98 6.10 -23.14
CA ASP A 359 25.85 4.65 -23.08
C ASP A 359 24.46 4.18 -23.57
N PHE A 360 23.40 4.98 -23.37
CA PHE A 360 22.07 4.68 -23.90
C PHE A 360 22.03 4.79 -25.43
N LYS A 361 22.59 5.85 -26.00
CA LYS A 361 22.69 6.02 -27.47
C LYS A 361 23.63 5.01 -28.11
N GLY A 362 24.70 4.63 -27.42
CA GLY A 362 25.82 3.91 -28.00
C GLY A 362 26.72 4.85 -28.80
N GLY A 363 27.44 4.31 -29.78
CA GLY A 363 28.38 5.06 -30.63
C GLY A 363 29.83 4.64 -30.44
N LYS A 364 30.73 5.19 -31.25
CA LYS A 364 32.16 4.86 -31.12
C LYS A 364 32.77 5.61 -29.93
N PRO A 365 33.72 5.01 -29.21
CA PRO A 365 34.39 5.68 -28.08
C PRO A 365 35.00 7.04 -28.44
N GLN A 366 35.50 7.21 -29.66
CA GLN A 366 36.06 8.49 -30.13
C GLN A 366 35.00 9.60 -30.25
N GLU A 367 33.81 9.26 -30.77
CA GLU A 367 32.68 10.19 -30.92
C GLU A 367 32.13 10.57 -29.54
N GLN A 368 32.02 9.60 -28.63
CA GLN A 368 31.61 9.83 -27.24
C GLN A 368 32.58 10.73 -26.47
N ASN A 369 33.90 10.51 -26.60
CA ASN A 369 34.90 11.37 -25.96
C ASN A 369 34.80 12.82 -26.44
N ARG A 370 34.55 13.04 -27.73
CA ARG A 370 34.33 14.39 -28.27
C ARG A 370 33.12 15.08 -27.64
N LEU A 371 32.02 14.35 -27.41
CA LEU A 371 30.83 14.88 -26.74
C LEU A 371 31.12 15.20 -25.26
N LEU A 372 31.90 14.37 -24.58
CA LEU A 372 32.31 14.57 -23.18
C LEU A 372 33.19 15.82 -23.02
N ASP A 373 34.13 16.04 -23.94
CA ASP A 373 34.99 17.22 -23.95
C ASP A 373 34.15 18.52 -24.11
N VAL A 374 33.17 18.50 -25.03
CA VAL A 374 32.24 19.63 -25.22
C VAL A 374 31.35 19.85 -24.00
N PHE A 375 30.90 18.78 -23.35
CA PHE A 375 30.15 18.85 -22.09
C PHE A 375 30.96 19.51 -20.98
N LEU A 376 32.21 19.11 -20.77
CA LEU A 376 33.09 19.72 -19.76
C LEU A 376 33.36 21.20 -20.07
N ALA A 377 33.57 21.53 -21.35
CA ALA A 377 33.77 22.92 -21.76
C ALA A 377 32.54 23.79 -21.47
N LEU A 378 31.33 23.34 -21.83
CA LEU A 378 30.09 24.12 -21.63
C LEU A 378 29.67 24.23 -20.16
N THR A 379 29.83 23.17 -19.38
CA THR A 379 29.50 23.17 -17.94
C THR A 379 30.46 24.04 -17.13
N SER A 380 31.73 24.15 -17.53
CA SER A 380 32.70 25.03 -16.85
C SER A 380 32.36 26.52 -16.90
N VAL A 381 31.51 26.94 -17.85
CA VAL A 381 31.11 28.34 -18.06
C VAL A 381 29.74 28.65 -17.42
N GLN A 382 28.98 27.64 -16.98
CA GLN A 382 27.64 27.80 -16.42
C GLN A 382 27.61 27.53 -14.90
N PRO A 383 27.46 28.56 -14.04
CA PRO A 383 27.48 28.38 -12.59
C PRO A 383 26.18 27.83 -11.97
N ASP A 384 25.06 27.81 -12.71
CA ASP A 384 23.72 27.51 -12.18
C ASP A 384 23.28 26.03 -12.34
N LEU A 385 24.22 25.12 -12.61
CA LEU A 385 23.91 23.71 -12.86
C LEU A 385 23.89 22.88 -11.57
N ALA A 386 22.96 21.93 -11.48
CA ALA A 386 22.87 21.02 -10.33
C ALA A 386 23.97 19.94 -10.35
N ASP A 387 24.40 19.49 -9.17
CA ASP A 387 25.40 18.42 -9.03
C ASP A 387 24.88 17.02 -9.40
N SER A 388 23.56 16.81 -9.34
CA SER A 388 22.93 15.52 -9.60
C SER A 388 21.58 15.69 -10.29
N SER A 389 21.15 14.63 -10.97
CA SER A 389 19.87 14.60 -11.69
C SER A 389 19.09 13.32 -11.36
N PHE A 390 17.92 13.15 -12.00
CA PHE A 390 17.19 11.88 -11.89
C PHE A 390 17.96 10.70 -12.50
N LEU A 391 18.92 10.95 -13.41
CA LEU A 391 19.78 9.94 -14.01
C LEU A 391 20.78 9.36 -12.99
N SER A 392 21.12 10.12 -11.94
CA SER A 392 22.05 9.67 -10.89
C SER A 392 21.57 8.38 -10.22
N SER A 393 20.25 8.22 -10.06
CA SER A 393 19.63 7.02 -9.47
C SER A 393 19.51 5.81 -10.41
N ILE A 394 19.81 5.97 -11.70
CA ILE A 394 19.70 4.88 -12.67
C ILE A 394 20.92 3.97 -12.55
N ASP A 395 20.67 2.71 -12.23
CA ASP A 395 21.65 1.64 -12.27
C ASP A 395 21.83 1.13 -13.71
N MET A 396 23.07 1.21 -14.21
CA MET A 396 23.44 0.80 -15.56
C MET A 396 23.79 -0.68 -15.68
N ASN A 397 23.87 -1.44 -14.59
CA ASN A 397 24.18 -2.88 -14.59
C ASN A 397 23.14 -3.68 -13.78
N PRO A 398 21.89 -3.78 -14.25
CA PRO A 398 20.80 -4.42 -13.50
C PRO A 398 21.00 -5.93 -13.29
N ASP A 399 21.81 -6.59 -14.13
CA ASP A 399 22.05 -8.05 -14.10
C ASP A 399 23.30 -8.45 -13.26
N GLY A 400 24.09 -7.47 -12.77
CA GLY A 400 25.32 -7.71 -12.00
C GLY A 400 25.12 -8.03 -10.51
N GLY A 401 23.87 -8.00 -10.04
CA GLY A 401 23.51 -8.23 -8.63
C GLY A 401 23.06 -9.67 -8.36
N GLY A 402 24.01 -10.58 -8.17
CA GLY A 402 23.71 -11.91 -7.63
C GLY A 402 23.13 -11.84 -6.21
N GLY A 403 21.95 -12.43 -6.00
CA GLY A 403 21.58 -13.11 -4.75
C GLY A 403 21.50 -12.28 -3.46
N GLY A 404 21.17 -10.99 -3.52
CA GLY A 404 20.88 -10.19 -2.32
C GLY A 404 19.46 -9.63 -2.39
N THR A 405 18.58 -10.09 -1.50
CA THR A 405 17.28 -9.49 -1.22
C THR A 405 17.46 -8.05 -0.70
N SER A 406 17.70 -7.11 -1.62
CA SER A 406 17.49 -5.69 -1.34
C SER A 406 16.00 -5.42 -1.50
N ALA A 407 15.26 -5.77 -0.45
CA ALA A 407 13.98 -5.15 -0.18
C ALA A 407 14.19 -3.65 -0.34
N SER A 408 13.60 -3.08 -1.39
CA SER A 408 13.53 -1.65 -1.56
C SER A 408 12.87 -1.12 -0.29
N GLY A 409 13.66 -0.45 0.55
CA GLY A 409 13.21 0.15 1.79
C GLY A 409 12.18 1.21 1.47
N VAL A 410 10.92 0.80 1.35
CA VAL A 410 9.78 1.68 1.46
C VAL A 410 9.81 2.13 2.91
N SER A 411 10.27 3.36 3.14
CA SER A 411 10.26 3.98 4.46
C SER A 411 8.86 3.86 5.07
N LEU A 412 8.74 3.04 6.11
CA LEU A 412 7.47 2.55 6.68
C LEU A 412 6.72 3.62 7.51
N LEU A 413 7.17 4.88 7.56
CA LEU A 413 6.65 5.86 8.54
C LEU A 413 6.31 7.26 7.99
N GLN A 414 6.03 7.41 6.70
CA GLN A 414 5.75 8.74 6.12
C GLN A 414 4.43 8.83 5.35
N PHE A 415 3.29 8.47 5.96
CA PHE A 415 1.98 8.75 5.34
C PHE A 415 0.86 9.22 6.29
N SER A 416 1.19 9.78 7.47
CA SER A 416 0.18 10.38 8.37
C SER A 416 0.11 11.92 8.36
N ARG A 417 0.71 12.62 7.39
CA ARG A 417 0.58 14.10 7.30
C ARG A 417 0.46 14.60 5.86
N LEU A 418 -0.75 14.54 5.30
CA LEU A 418 -1.13 15.32 4.12
C LEU A 418 -2.55 15.88 4.31
N THR A 419 -2.69 16.82 5.25
CA THR A 419 -3.69 17.89 5.21
C THR A 419 -3.02 19.19 5.70
N GLY A 420 -2.88 20.19 4.83
CA GLY A 420 -2.36 21.52 5.19
C GLY A 420 -1.36 22.11 4.16
N PRO A 421 -1.50 23.38 3.73
CA PRO A 421 -0.82 23.91 2.55
C PRO A 421 0.55 24.55 2.83
N ALA A 422 1.42 24.43 1.80
CA ALA A 422 2.49 25.33 1.36
C ALA A 422 3.53 25.92 2.35
N GLY A 423 4.81 25.67 2.01
CA GLY A 423 5.89 26.65 2.12
C GLY A 423 7.01 26.32 3.11
N ALA A 424 8.16 25.90 2.58
CA ALA A 424 9.54 26.22 3.00
C ALA A 424 10.49 25.02 2.81
N GLU A 425 11.49 25.23 1.95
CA GLU A 425 12.63 24.34 1.73
C GLU A 425 13.61 24.42 2.90
N ALA A 426 14.17 23.28 3.34
CA ALA A 426 15.47 23.24 4.00
C ALA A 426 16.10 21.83 3.92
N SER A 427 17.38 21.86 3.61
CA SER A 427 18.34 20.80 3.30
C SER A 427 18.64 19.81 4.43
N SER A 428 18.98 18.59 4.02
CA SER A 428 19.42 17.46 4.84
C SER A 428 20.88 17.57 5.32
N SER A 429 21.13 17.22 6.58
CA SER A 429 22.43 16.69 7.03
C SER A 429 22.26 15.64 8.14
N SER A 430 22.96 14.53 7.95
CA SER A 430 23.02 13.32 8.78
C SER A 430 23.74 13.54 10.13
N GLY A 431 23.40 12.72 11.14
CA GLY A 431 24.23 12.53 12.34
C GLY A 431 23.48 12.04 13.58
N ALA A 432 23.76 10.82 14.03
CA ALA A 432 23.20 10.19 15.22
C ALA A 432 23.82 10.72 16.54
N ALA A 433 23.04 10.83 17.63
CA ALA A 433 23.36 10.34 18.98
C ALA A 433 22.35 10.78 20.07
N VAL A 434 22.04 9.79 20.91
CA VAL A 434 21.45 9.72 22.26
C VAL A 434 21.59 10.96 23.17
N ALA A 435 20.50 11.37 23.86
CA ALA A 435 20.41 11.53 25.34
C ALA A 435 19.21 12.39 25.78
N ALA A 436 18.59 11.97 26.89
CA ALA A 436 17.50 12.63 27.59
C ALA A 436 17.96 13.92 28.31
N ALA A 437 17.12 14.95 28.33
CA ALA A 437 17.09 15.94 29.41
C ALA A 437 15.76 16.71 29.44
N VAL A 438 15.12 16.65 30.60
CA VAL A 438 14.05 17.51 31.08
C VAL A 438 14.59 18.94 31.21
N ALA A 439 13.91 19.93 30.62
CA ALA A 439 13.99 21.31 31.11
C ALA A 439 12.80 22.14 30.63
N SER A 440 11.97 22.52 31.60
CA SER A 440 10.94 23.54 31.54
C SER A 440 11.49 24.86 31.00
N ARG A 441 10.76 25.48 30.05
CA ARG A 441 10.86 26.92 29.80
C ARG A 441 9.48 27.52 29.61
N THR A 442 9.06 28.21 30.66
CA THR A 442 8.04 29.25 30.71
C THR A 442 8.47 30.45 29.88
N LEU A 443 7.50 31.14 29.25
CA LEU A 443 7.46 32.58 28.92
C LEU A 443 6.08 32.89 28.25
N PRO A 444 5.62 34.16 28.19
CA PRO A 444 4.37 34.63 28.82
C PRO A 444 3.29 35.07 27.80
N PRO A 445 2.11 35.56 28.24
CA PRO A 445 0.93 35.70 27.39
C PRO A 445 0.79 37.10 26.77
N LEU A 446 0.13 37.19 25.62
CA LEU A 446 -0.39 38.43 25.08
C LEU A 446 -1.83 38.25 24.59
N THR A 447 -2.64 39.18 25.07
CA THR A 447 -4.09 39.38 24.99
C THR A 447 -4.56 39.97 23.65
N THR A 448 -5.78 39.63 23.24
CA THR A 448 -6.86 40.52 22.73
C THR A 448 -8.06 39.59 22.41
N ALA A 449 -9.16 39.63 23.16
CA ALA A 449 -10.27 40.58 23.18
C ALA A 449 -11.52 40.00 22.47
N ASP A 450 -12.63 40.02 23.21
CA ASP A 450 -13.94 39.41 23.00
C ASP A 450 -14.66 39.74 21.69
N ALA A 451 -15.46 38.78 21.20
CA ALA A 451 -16.79 39.05 20.68
C ALA A 451 -17.70 37.80 20.73
N ALA A 452 -18.64 37.82 21.68
CA ALA A 452 -20.02 37.34 21.66
C ALA A 452 -20.37 35.86 21.32
N LEU A 453 -20.99 35.25 22.32
CA LEU A 453 -21.73 33.98 22.36
C LEU A 453 -23.00 33.99 21.50
N ASP A 454 -23.28 32.84 20.87
CA ASP A 454 -24.64 32.27 20.77
C ASP A 454 -24.55 30.72 20.81
N PRO A 455 -25.23 30.00 21.73
CA PRO A 455 -25.06 28.57 21.92
C PRO A 455 -26.25 27.76 21.38
N ALA A 456 -26.11 27.16 20.20
CA ALA A 456 -27.06 26.14 19.73
C ALA A 456 -26.47 25.25 18.62
N ALA A 457 -25.70 24.23 19.01
CA ALA A 457 -25.50 23.01 18.21
C ALA A 457 -24.89 21.91 19.09
N SER A 458 -25.75 21.24 19.86
CA SER A 458 -25.39 20.01 20.55
C SER A 458 -24.89 18.96 19.55
N ALA A 459 -23.69 18.43 19.82
CA ALA A 459 -23.09 17.31 19.13
C ALA A 459 -24.09 16.15 18.97
N ALA A 460 -24.31 15.73 17.73
CA ALA A 460 -25.07 14.53 17.41
C ALA A 460 -24.29 13.29 17.89
N PRO A 461 -24.94 12.25 18.46
CA PRO A 461 -24.25 11.05 18.90
C PRO A 461 -23.87 10.16 17.71
N SER A 462 -22.73 9.50 17.85
CA SER A 462 -22.14 8.46 17.00
C SER A 462 -23.17 7.52 16.33
N SER A 463 -23.36 7.63 15.02
CA SER A 463 -24.29 6.81 14.24
C SER A 463 -23.72 5.46 13.78
N ALA A 464 -22.39 5.34 13.64
CA ALA A 464 -21.74 4.15 13.07
C ALA A 464 -21.82 2.90 13.97
N PHE A 465 -21.91 3.06 15.29
CA PHE A 465 -21.98 1.93 16.24
C PHE A 465 -23.35 1.22 16.26
N ASN A 466 -24.40 1.92 15.79
CA ASN A 466 -25.73 1.38 15.56
C ASN A 466 -25.88 0.79 14.15
N ASP A 467 -25.09 1.29 13.18
CA ASP A 467 -25.04 0.74 11.83
C ASP A 467 -24.58 -0.71 11.81
N PHE A 468 -23.84 -1.18 12.83
CA PHE A 468 -23.45 -2.60 13.02
C PHE A 468 -24.65 -3.56 13.12
N ARG A 469 -25.73 -3.15 13.80
CA ARG A 469 -26.95 -3.96 13.91
C ARG A 469 -27.70 -4.03 12.58
N ARG A 470 -27.63 -2.96 11.78
CA ARG A 470 -28.17 -2.91 10.43
C ARG A 470 -27.32 -3.68 9.42
N PHE A 471 -26.00 -3.66 9.56
CA PHE A 471 -25.08 -4.35 8.65
C PHE A 471 -25.13 -5.87 8.82
N GLY A 472 -25.15 -6.36 10.07
CA GLY A 472 -25.36 -7.79 10.36
C GLY A 472 -26.75 -8.31 9.96
N GLN A 473 -27.79 -7.46 10.00
CA GLN A 473 -29.13 -7.80 9.49
C GLN A 473 -29.21 -7.81 7.96
N LYS A 474 -28.39 -7.00 7.26
CA LYS A 474 -28.33 -6.96 5.79
C LYS A 474 -27.65 -8.18 5.16
N LEU A 475 -26.86 -8.91 5.94
CA LEU A 475 -26.11 -10.10 5.50
C LEU A 475 -26.79 -11.43 5.81
N GLY A 476 -28.10 -11.45 6.14
CA GLY A 476 -28.88 -12.70 6.20
C GLY A 476 -28.38 -13.71 7.23
N MET A 477 -27.61 -13.30 8.24
CA MET A 477 -27.13 -14.16 9.32
C MET A 477 -28.24 -14.36 10.36
N GLY A 478 -29.30 -15.06 9.95
CA GLY A 478 -30.26 -15.67 10.86
C GLY A 478 -29.61 -16.87 11.53
N LEU A 479 -28.88 -16.63 12.64
CA LEU A 479 -28.51 -17.70 13.56
C LEU A 479 -29.77 -18.27 14.22
N ARG A 480 -30.46 -19.18 13.52
CA ARG A 480 -31.37 -20.14 14.14
C ARG A 480 -30.51 -21.15 14.89
N PHE A 481 -30.22 -20.85 16.15
CA PHE A 481 -29.94 -21.92 17.10
C PHE A 481 -31.26 -22.66 17.34
N SER A 482 -31.40 -23.84 16.75
CA SER A 482 -32.49 -24.77 17.04
C SER A 482 -32.52 -25.05 18.53
N ARG A 483 -33.54 -24.51 19.18
CA ARG A 483 -33.93 -24.85 20.54
C ARG A 483 -35.21 -25.64 20.43
N GLU A 484 -35.10 -26.96 20.41
CA GLU A 484 -36.24 -27.85 20.63
C GLU A 484 -35.76 -29.10 21.36
N THR A 485 -35.75 -29.00 22.70
CA THR A 485 -36.12 -30.12 23.54
C THR A 485 -37.61 -29.96 23.84
N LYS A 486 -38.41 -30.96 23.49
CA LYS A 486 -39.60 -31.29 24.27
C LYS A 486 -39.84 -32.80 24.32
N PRO A 487 -40.45 -33.28 25.41
CA PRO A 487 -40.49 -34.68 25.79
C PRO A 487 -41.73 -35.38 25.24
N GLU A 488 -41.61 -36.69 25.05
CA GLU A 488 -42.62 -37.68 25.42
C GLU A 488 -41.92 -38.84 26.13
#